data_AF-A0A4C1SSA3-F1
#
_entry.id   AF-A0A4C1SSA3-F1
#
_cell.length_a   1.000
_cell.length_b   1.000
_cell.length_c   1.000
_cell.angle_alpha   90.00
_cell.angle_beta   90.00
_cell.angle_gamma   90.00
#
_symmetry.space_group_name_H-M   'P 1'
#
loop_
_entity.id
_entity.type
_entity.pdbx_description
1 polymer ?
#
loop_
_entity_poly.entity_id
_entity_poly.type
_entity_poly.pdbx_seq_one_letter_code
_entity_poly.pdbx_strand_id
1 'polypeptide(L)'
;MGKLLYHTIVAQTACPLRRICCWAITSFYPYKSPGPDGIIPADLQHNMDVIIPWLLEIYGACFSGHIPVEWTRSNVTFIPKGGRSSHMEAKDYRPISLTSFAEDA
;
A
#
# COMPACT_ATOMS: atom_id res chain seq x y z
N MET A 1 24.25 10.14 18.55
CA MET A 1 23.02 9.74 17.81
C MET A 1 23.05 10.10 16.32
N GLY A 2 23.64 11.24 15.89
CA GLY A 2 23.60 11.66 14.47
C GLY A 2 24.34 10.76 13.45
N LYS A 3 25.44 10.09 13.81
CA LYS A 3 26.20 9.24 12.87
C LYS A 3 25.49 7.93 12.50
N LEU A 4 24.70 7.34 13.41
CA LEU A 4 23.94 6.12 13.12
C LEU A 4 22.79 6.41 12.14
N LEU A 5 22.04 7.49 12.40
CA LEU A 5 20.98 7.95 11.49
C LEU A 5 21.54 8.27 10.09
N TYR A 6 22.67 8.97 10.00
CA TYR A 6 23.27 9.29 8.70
C TYR A 6 23.68 8.03 7.92
N HIS A 7 24.28 7.04 8.58
CA HIS A 7 24.71 5.80 7.93
C HIS A 7 23.52 4.92 7.50
N THR A 8 22.45 4.85 8.30
CA THR A 8 21.21 4.15 7.95
C THR A 8 20.52 4.81 6.76
N ILE A 9 20.44 6.14 6.73
CA ILE A 9 19.86 6.90 5.62
C ILE A 9 20.67 6.67 4.33
N VAL A 10 22.01 6.74 4.39
CA VAL A 10 22.87 6.51 3.22
C VAL A 10 22.78 5.05 2.74
N ALA A 11 22.72 4.07 3.64
CA ALA A 11 22.55 2.66 3.26
C ALA A 11 21.18 2.40 2.59
N GLN A 12 20.12 3.07 3.04
CA GLN A 12 18.79 2.98 2.42
C GLN A 12 18.78 3.55 0.99
N THR A 13 19.51 4.62 0.71
CA THR A 13 19.55 5.22 -0.65
C THR A 13 20.11 4.30 -1.74
N ALA A 14 20.96 3.34 -1.39
CA ALA A 14 21.53 2.36 -2.33
C ALA A 14 20.74 1.03 -2.39
N CYS A 15 19.75 0.84 -1.53
CA CYS A 15 18.96 -0.40 -1.46
C CYS A 15 18.06 -0.54 -2.70
N PRO A 16 18.12 -1.65 -3.46
CA PRO A 16 17.23 -1.90 -4.59
C PRO A 16 15.74 -1.81 -4.22
N LEU A 17 15.39 -2.27 -3.01
CA LEU A 17 14.02 -2.24 -2.50
C LEU A 17 13.49 -0.81 -2.37
N ARG A 18 14.34 0.15 -2.01
CA ARG A 18 13.94 1.57 -1.95
C ARG A 18 13.45 2.08 -3.29
N ARG A 19 14.14 1.72 -4.37
CA ARG A 19 13.76 2.15 -5.73
C ARG A 19 12.44 1.52 -6.15
N ILE A 20 12.21 0.26 -5.77
CA ILE A 20 10.97 -0.47 -6.04
C ILE A 20 9.80 0.19 -5.30
N CYS A 21 9.93 0.42 -3.98
CA CYS A 21 8.88 1.07 -3.20
C CYS A 21 8.58 2.49 -3.68
N CYS A 22 9.60 3.29 -3.98
CA CYS A 22 9.38 4.61 -4.55
C CYS A 22 8.61 4.53 -5.88
N TRP A 23 9.01 3.62 -6.79
CA TRP A 23 8.33 3.45 -8.06
C TRP A 23 6.87 3.03 -7.87
N ALA A 24 6.61 2.02 -7.03
CA ALA A 24 5.27 1.51 -6.78
C ALA A 24 4.34 2.58 -6.22
N ILE A 25 4.76 3.31 -5.18
CA ILE A 25 3.98 4.40 -4.58
C ILE A 25 3.64 5.49 -5.62
N THR A 26 4.61 5.86 -6.47
CA THR A 26 4.37 6.87 -7.52
C THR A 26 3.53 6.37 -8.69
N SER A 27 3.36 5.05 -8.86
CA SER A 27 2.57 4.47 -9.94
C SER A 27 1.06 4.53 -9.69
N PHE A 28 0.64 4.74 -8.44
CA PHE A 28 -0.77 4.79 -8.08
C PHE A 28 -1.42 6.10 -8.50
N TYR A 29 -2.69 6.01 -8.91
CA TYR A 29 -3.54 7.20 -9.05
C TYR A 29 -3.79 7.79 -7.66
N PRO A 30 -3.54 9.11 -7.43
CA PRO A 30 -3.46 9.69 -6.08
C PRO A 30 -4.72 9.52 -5.21
N TYR A 31 -5.90 9.51 -5.83
CA TYR A 31 -7.20 9.54 -5.15
C TYR A 31 -8.01 8.26 -5.33
N LYS A 32 -7.34 7.10 -5.41
CA LYS A 32 -8.04 5.81 -5.31
C LYS A 32 -8.59 5.59 -3.90
N SER A 33 -9.66 4.81 -3.80
CA SER A 33 -10.28 4.43 -2.53
C SER A 33 -9.27 3.70 -1.64
N PRO A 34 -9.20 4.04 -0.35
CA PRO A 34 -8.26 3.43 0.59
C PRO A 34 -8.72 2.03 1.02
N GLY A 35 -7.78 1.27 1.60
CA GLY A 35 -8.05 0.04 2.32
C GLY A 35 -8.62 0.26 3.72
N PRO A 36 -8.55 -0.75 4.61
CA PRO A 36 -9.03 -0.65 5.98
C PRO A 36 -8.30 0.38 6.86
N ASP A 37 -7.09 0.78 6.46
CA ASP A 37 -6.26 1.77 7.16
C ASP A 37 -6.67 3.23 6.85
N GLY A 38 -7.48 3.45 5.82
CA GLY A 38 -7.95 4.79 5.42
C GLY A 38 -6.90 5.65 4.72
N ILE A 39 -5.71 5.11 4.42
CA ILE A 39 -4.61 5.88 3.80
C ILE A 39 -4.76 5.85 2.28
N ILE A 40 -4.79 7.02 1.65
CA ILE A 40 -4.85 7.12 0.18
C ILE A 40 -3.46 7.25 -0.43
N PRO A 41 -3.27 6.91 -1.72
CA PRO A 41 -1.96 7.00 -2.36
C PRO A 41 -1.36 8.40 -2.33
N ALA A 42 -2.18 9.45 -2.41
CA ALA A 42 -1.71 10.81 -2.28
C ALA A 42 -0.97 11.05 -0.96
N ASP A 43 -1.44 10.50 0.17
CA ASP A 43 -0.78 10.65 1.46
C ASP A 43 0.61 10.02 1.44
N LEU A 44 0.74 8.84 0.82
CA LEU A 44 2.03 8.16 0.65
C LEU A 44 2.98 8.96 -0.25
N GLN A 45 2.47 9.47 -1.38
CA GLN A 45 3.23 10.23 -2.37
C GLN A 45 3.76 11.56 -1.81
N HIS A 46 2.99 12.26 -0.97
CA HIS A 46 3.41 13.51 -0.37
C HIS A 46 4.42 13.33 0.78
N ASN A 47 4.44 12.16 1.43
CA ASN A 47 5.25 11.89 2.63
C ASN A 47 6.28 10.77 2.41
N MET A 48 6.72 10.55 1.16
CA MET A 48 7.59 9.42 0.80
C MET A 48 8.92 9.41 1.56
N ASP A 49 9.51 10.57 1.81
CA ASP A 49 10.77 10.71 2.56
C ASP A 49 10.66 10.18 4.00
N VAL A 50 9.48 10.34 4.61
CA VAL A 50 9.17 9.84 5.94
C VAL A 50 8.78 8.37 5.91
N ILE A 51 7.94 7.96 4.96
CA ILE A 51 7.30 6.62 4.96
C ILE A 51 8.22 5.52 4.43
N ILE A 52 9.02 5.81 3.40
CA ILE A 52 9.88 4.80 2.75
C ILE A 52 10.82 4.09 3.74
N PRO A 53 11.52 4.77 4.66
CA PRO A 53 12.34 4.09 5.67
C PRO A 53 11.58 3.04 6.49
N TRP A 54 10.34 3.33 6.90
CA TRP A 54 9.49 2.40 7.65
C TRP A 54 9.04 1.22 6.79
N LEU A 55 8.63 1.47 5.55
CA LEU A 55 8.24 0.40 4.62
C LEU A 55 9.42 -0.56 4.36
N LEU A 56 10.64 -0.04 4.23
CA LEU A 56 11.82 -0.89 4.05
C LEU A 56 12.07 -1.81 5.25
N GLU A 57 11.84 -1.34 6.47
CA GLU A 57 11.92 -2.17 7.68
C GLU A 57 10.84 -3.24 7.70
N ILE A 58 9.59 -2.89 7.38
CA ILE A 58 8.46 -3.81 7.33
C ILE A 58 8.68 -4.89 6.26
N TYR A 59 9.02 -4.51 5.03
CA TYR A 59 9.31 -5.46 3.96
C TYR A 59 10.52 -6.34 4.30
N GLY A 60 11.53 -5.81 4.99
CA GLY A 60 12.63 -6.58 5.54
C GLY A 60 12.15 -7.69 6.48
N ALA A 61 11.21 -7.37 7.37
CA ALA A 61 10.57 -8.35 8.25
C ALA A 61 9.72 -9.37 7.46
N CYS A 62 9.01 -8.92 6.41
CA CYS A 62 8.25 -9.80 5.51
C CYS A 62 9.14 -10.84 4.84
N PHE A 63 10.34 -10.47 4.37
CA PHE A 63 11.31 -11.42 3.81
C PHE A 63 11.80 -12.45 4.83
N SER A 64 11.75 -12.14 6.13
CA SER A 64 12.04 -13.08 7.21
C SER A 64 10.83 -13.92 7.65
N GLY A 65 9.69 -13.80 6.95
CA GLY A 65 8.48 -14.59 7.18
C GLY A 65 7.44 -13.94 8.11
N HIS A 66 7.61 -12.67 8.49
CA HIS A 66 6.66 -11.96 9.33
C HIS A 66 5.80 -10.98 8.51
N ILE A 67 4.49 -11.25 8.39
CA ILE A 67 3.54 -10.36 7.72
C ILE A 67 2.72 -9.59 8.77
N PRO A 68 2.62 -8.25 8.67
CA PRO A 68 1.74 -7.47 9.53
C PRO A 68 0.30 -7.97 9.44
N VAL A 69 -0.37 -8.17 10.58
CA VAL A 69 -1.76 -8.66 10.63
C VAL A 69 -2.72 -7.67 9.97
N GLU A 70 -2.37 -6.39 9.99
CA GLU A 70 -3.10 -5.32 9.34
C GLU A 70 -3.13 -5.48 7.82
N TRP A 71 -2.05 -6.01 7.22
CA TRP A 71 -1.95 -6.31 5.79
C TRP A 71 -2.67 -7.59 5.38
N THR A 72 -3.24 -8.35 6.33
CA THR A 72 -4.10 -9.49 5.99
C THR A 72 -5.58 -9.12 5.97
N ARG A 73 -5.91 -7.83 6.06
CA ARG A 73 -7.29 -7.32 6.12
C ARG A 73 -7.65 -6.57 4.84
N SER A 74 -8.90 -6.69 4.42
CA SER A 74 -9.44 -5.92 3.30
C SER A 74 -10.90 -5.53 3.52
N ASN A 75 -11.30 -4.41 2.91
CA ASN A 75 -12.70 -3.99 2.85
C ASN A 75 -13.31 -4.47 1.54
N VAL A 76 -14.38 -5.26 1.59
CA VAL A 76 -15.06 -5.75 0.39
C VAL A 76 -16.19 -4.80 0.01
N THR A 77 -16.07 -4.19 -1.16
CA THR A 77 -17.11 -3.33 -1.75
C THR A 77 -17.73 -4.00 -2.97
N PHE A 78 -19.05 -3.93 -3.10
CA PHE A 78 -19.79 -4.52 -4.22
C PHE A 78 -20.11 -3.47 -5.28
N ILE A 79 -19.53 -3.61 -6.47
CA ILE A 79 -19.80 -2.70 -7.61
C ILE A 79 -20.84 -3.34 -8.54
N PRO A 80 -21.97 -2.66 -8.84
CA PRO A 80 -22.98 -3.19 -9.74
C PRO A 80 -22.43 -3.35 -11.17
N LYS A 81 -22.80 -4.45 -11.85
CA LYS A 81 -22.46 -4.70 -13.25
C LYS A 81 -23.34 -3.84 -14.16
N GLY A 82 -22.74 -3.04 -15.04
CA GLY A 82 -23.48 -2.25 -16.04
C GLY A 82 -24.35 -3.12 -16.96
N GLY A 83 -25.43 -2.52 -17.50
CA GLY A 83 -26.33 -3.16 -18.47
C GLY A 83 -27.38 -4.10 -17.86
N ARG A 84 -27.57 -4.08 -16.54
CA ARG A 84 -28.65 -4.80 -15.86
C ARG A 84 -29.79 -3.84 -15.53
N SER A 85 -31.03 -4.29 -15.72
CA SER A 85 -32.25 -3.53 -15.40
C SER A 85 -32.58 -3.51 -13.90
N SER A 86 -31.99 -4.42 -13.12
CA SER A 86 -32.10 -4.48 -11.66
C SER A 86 -30.82 -5.08 -11.06
N HIS A 87 -30.55 -4.79 -9.79
CA HIS A 87 -29.40 -5.30 -9.03
C HIS A 87 -29.89 -5.94 -7.73
N MET A 88 -30.70 -6.99 -7.86
CA MET A 88 -31.35 -7.64 -6.71
C MET A 88 -30.60 -8.91 -6.27
N GLU A 89 -29.74 -9.47 -7.13
CA GLU A 89 -29.04 -10.72 -6.87
C GLU A 89 -27.53 -10.52 -6.71
N ALA A 90 -26.87 -11.37 -5.93
CA ALA A 90 -25.41 -11.32 -5.74
C ALA A 90 -24.62 -11.40 -7.06
N LYS A 91 -25.14 -12.13 -8.05
CA LYS A 91 -24.51 -12.26 -9.39
C LYS A 91 -24.44 -10.94 -10.16
N ASP A 92 -25.24 -9.94 -9.77
CA ASP A 92 -25.31 -8.63 -10.42
C ASP A 92 -24.19 -7.70 -9.99
N TYR A 93 -23.39 -8.10 -9.00
CA TYR A 93 -22.28 -7.30 -8.48
C TYR A 93 -20.92 -7.94 -8.80
N ARG A 94 -19.88 -7.10 -8.76
CA ARG A 94 -18.48 -7.49 -8.71
C ARG A 94 -17.97 -7.18 -7.31
N PRO A 95 -17.57 -8.16 -6.50
CA PRO A 95 -16.86 -7.87 -5.27
C PRO A 95 -15.47 -7.34 -5.64
N ILE A 96 -15.05 -6.26 -4.98
CA ILE A 96 -13.69 -5.74 -5.03
C ILE A 96 -13.18 -5.65 -3.60
N SER A 97 -12.04 -6.27 -3.36
CA SER A 97 -11.32 -6.13 -2.09
C SER A 97 -10.41 -4.90 -2.17
N LEU A 98 -10.56 -4.01 -1.20
CA LEU A 98 -9.68 -2.86 -1.00
C LEU A 98 -8.68 -3.21 0.11
N THR A 99 -7.41 -3.29 -0.27
CA THR A 99 -6.23 -3.53 0.59
C THR A 99 -5.53 -2.22 0.91
N SER A 100 -4.61 -2.25 1.88
CA SER A 100 -3.76 -1.07 2.18
C SER A 100 -2.80 -0.81 1.02
N PHE A 101 -2.62 0.45 0.63
CA PHE A 101 -1.60 0.77 -0.39
C PHE A 101 -0.17 0.54 0.10
N ALA A 102 0.05 0.49 1.41
CA ALA A 102 1.35 0.16 1.99
C ALA A 102 1.71 -1.33 1.82
N GLU A 103 0.71 -2.20 1.68
CA GLU A 103 0.89 -3.63 1.38
C GLU A 103 1.29 -3.82 -0.09
N ASP A 104 0.61 -3.10 -0.99
CA ASP A 104 0.75 -3.20 -2.46
C ASP A 104 1.92 -2.39 -3.04
N ALA A 105 2.74 -1.74 -2.19
CA ALA A 105 3.85 -0.87 -2.57
C ALA A 105 5.19 -1.60 -2.82
#